data_AF-A0A2D5XMU0-F1
#
_entry.id   AF-A0A2D5XMU0-F1
#
_cell.length_a   1.000
_cell.length_b   1.000
_cell.length_c   1.000
_cell.angle_alpha   90.00
_cell.angle_beta   90.00
_cell.angle_gamma   90.00
#
_symmetry.space_group_name_H-M   'P 1'
#
loop_
_entity.id
_entity.type
_entity.pdbx_description
1 polymer ?
#
loop_
_entity_poly.entity_id
_entity_poly.type
_entity_poly.pdbx_seq_one_letter_code
_entity_poly.pdbx_strand_id
1 'polypeptide(L)'
;MPASHKRPLPLLGLLGLLLWGFPWACTPAPTPVQESGQTPKEPLPAIALGTPIPFDGTRAHAQLATVVALGPRHPGSPALAQLLDTLEEELLALGFKTRRETFNAKVPITQATPEGTQTYTNLVADLPGPTKDSPMILVGGHIDTKFLGESFVGANDGGSSTVALIELARGLASTQPRALAWRVVFFDGEEAVNFTWLGKDNTYGSRRHARELYKRGEDKRVGAVVVVDMIADMDLQLTWDDYSTKWLRQIFWTAAKDLGLAKHVASARKRTLVKDDHLSFLDVGLEAVDLIDLDYGGPMRPYWHDDRDTLDKTSAASLETFGRILTKGLLELEAEVQRRRRNR
;
A
#
# COMPACT_ATOMS: atom_id res chain seq x y z
N MET A 1 -50.36 4.15 -32.79
CA MET A 1 -50.94 4.74 -34.03
C MET A 1 -52.18 5.54 -33.65
N PRO A 2 -52.66 6.50 -34.46
CA PRO A 2 -51.93 7.42 -35.36
C PRO A 2 -51.60 8.70 -34.54
N ALA A 3 -51.52 9.97 -34.99
CA ALA A 3 -51.66 10.61 -36.30
C ALA A 3 -50.67 11.82 -36.43
N SER A 4 -51.01 12.85 -37.20
CA SER A 4 -50.20 14.06 -37.41
C SER A 4 -51.06 15.24 -37.93
N HIS A 5 -50.45 16.45 -38.02
CA HIS A 5 -50.81 17.68 -38.80
C HIS A 5 -51.08 18.95 -37.95
N LYS A 6 -50.83 20.20 -38.39
CA LYS A 6 -50.13 20.81 -39.57
C LYS A 6 -49.68 22.26 -39.23
N ARG A 7 -48.84 22.91 -40.06
CA ARG A 7 -48.51 24.36 -40.00
C ARG A 7 -49.58 25.24 -40.72
N PRO A 8 -49.58 26.58 -40.55
CA PRO A 8 -48.92 27.45 -41.55
C PRO A 8 -48.26 28.75 -41.00
N LEU A 9 -47.66 29.53 -41.91
CA LEU A 9 -47.17 30.93 -41.79
C LEU A 9 -48.26 31.91 -42.35
N PRO A 10 -48.20 33.28 -42.28
CA PRO A 10 -47.15 34.09 -42.95
C PRO A 10 -46.90 35.60 -42.55
N LEU A 11 -45.88 36.19 -43.20
CA LEU A 11 -45.73 37.57 -43.78
C LEU A 11 -45.76 38.92 -42.99
N LEU A 12 -44.65 39.69 -43.19
CA LEU A 12 -44.49 41.10 -43.63
C LEU A 12 -45.12 42.33 -42.90
N GLY A 13 -44.28 43.37 -42.66
CA GLY A 13 -44.68 44.77 -42.42
C GLY A 13 -43.50 45.72 -42.05
N LEU A 14 -43.40 46.90 -42.69
CA LEU A 14 -42.48 48.01 -42.34
C LEU A 14 -43.18 48.97 -41.31
N LEU A 15 -42.65 50.08 -40.75
CA LEU A 15 -41.68 51.08 -41.22
C LEU A 15 -41.32 52.06 -40.06
N GLY A 16 -40.15 52.73 -40.09
CA GLY A 16 -39.90 53.90 -39.21
C GLY A 16 -38.44 54.39 -39.19
N LEU A 17 -38.17 55.58 -39.76
CA LEU A 17 -36.87 56.26 -39.70
C LEU A 17 -36.83 57.33 -38.60
N LEU A 18 -35.63 57.58 -38.06
CA LEU A 18 -35.22 58.92 -37.62
C LEU A 18 -33.70 59.06 -37.76
N LEU A 19 -33.25 60.12 -38.43
CA LEU A 19 -31.83 60.40 -38.76
C LEU A 19 -31.35 61.65 -38.02
N TRP A 20 -30.44 61.49 -37.07
CA TRP A 20 -29.63 62.58 -36.49
C TRP A 20 -28.16 62.16 -36.59
N GLY A 21 -27.34 62.98 -37.25
CA GLY A 21 -25.94 62.65 -37.56
C GLY A 21 -24.93 63.33 -36.65
N PHE A 22 -23.80 62.68 -36.43
CA PHE A 22 -22.56 63.26 -35.86
C PHE A 22 -21.36 62.86 -36.74
N PRO A 23 -20.25 63.62 -36.73
CA PRO A 23 -19.28 63.63 -37.82
C PRO A 23 -18.23 62.51 -37.75
N TRP A 24 -17.55 62.29 -38.88
CA TRP A 24 -16.32 61.49 -38.92
C TRP A 24 -15.24 62.09 -38.01
N ALA A 25 -14.69 61.25 -37.13
CA ALA A 25 -13.38 61.44 -36.50
C ALA A 25 -12.57 60.16 -36.75
N CYS A 26 -11.34 60.29 -37.24
CA CYS A 26 -10.48 59.14 -37.52
C CYS A 26 -10.01 58.51 -36.19
N THR A 27 -10.37 57.25 -35.94
CA THR A 27 -9.75 56.46 -34.88
C THR A 27 -8.37 55.97 -35.32
N PRO A 28 -7.31 56.15 -34.50
CA PRO A 28 -6.02 55.53 -34.77
C PRO A 28 -6.11 54.00 -34.59
N ALA A 29 -5.25 53.27 -35.31
CA ALA A 29 -5.18 51.81 -35.20
C ALA A 29 -4.74 51.37 -33.79
N PRO A 30 -5.26 50.26 -33.24
CA PRO A 30 -4.89 49.79 -31.92
C PRO A 30 -3.43 49.31 -31.89
N THR A 31 -2.65 49.86 -30.97
CA THR A 31 -1.27 49.44 -30.68
C THR A 31 -1.25 47.99 -30.16
N PRO A 32 -0.26 47.15 -30.54
CA PRO A 32 -0.15 45.81 -29.97
C PRO A 32 0.06 45.85 -28.45
N VAL A 33 -0.80 45.16 -27.70
CA VAL A 33 -0.61 44.96 -26.26
C VAL A 33 0.52 43.96 -26.08
N GLN A 34 1.62 44.37 -25.44
CA GLN A 34 2.66 43.44 -25.01
C GLN A 34 2.14 42.64 -23.80
N GLU A 35 2.05 41.32 -23.94
CA GLU A 35 1.86 40.44 -22.79
C GLU A 35 3.05 40.61 -21.82
N SER A 36 2.76 41.11 -20.64
CA SER A 36 3.72 41.28 -19.54
C SER A 36 3.15 40.62 -18.30
N GLY A 37 3.99 39.87 -17.59
CA GLY A 37 3.58 39.13 -16.38
C GLY A 37 3.41 37.63 -16.54
N GLN A 38 4.42 36.92 -17.03
CA GLN A 38 4.68 35.60 -16.44
C GLN A 38 5.15 35.84 -15.00
N THR A 39 4.26 35.59 -14.03
CA THR A 39 4.68 35.49 -12.62
C THR A 39 5.72 34.39 -12.51
N PRO A 40 6.84 34.60 -11.78
CA PRO A 40 7.80 33.53 -11.53
C PRO A 40 7.08 32.35 -10.88
N LYS A 41 7.02 31.22 -11.59
CA LYS A 41 6.41 30.01 -11.07
C LYS A 41 7.25 29.57 -9.88
N GLU A 42 6.67 29.64 -8.69
CA GLU A 42 7.34 29.31 -7.43
C GLU A 42 8.04 27.95 -7.56
N PRO A 43 9.35 27.85 -7.20
CA PRO A 43 10.07 26.59 -7.36
C PRO A 43 9.34 25.49 -6.59
N LEU A 44 9.03 24.39 -7.28
CA LEU A 44 8.50 23.20 -6.61
C LEU A 44 9.45 22.83 -5.46
N PRO A 45 8.95 22.58 -4.24
CA PRO A 45 9.80 22.31 -3.09
C PRO A 45 10.75 21.16 -3.42
N ALA A 46 12.04 21.37 -3.11
CA ALA A 46 13.10 20.48 -3.55
C ALA A 46 12.80 19.04 -3.12
N ILE A 47 12.63 18.14 -4.10
CA ILE A 47 12.29 16.74 -3.87
C ILE A 47 13.37 16.14 -2.96
N ALA A 48 12.94 15.51 -1.86
CA ALA A 48 13.78 15.05 -0.76
C ALA A 48 14.55 13.75 -1.09
N LEU A 49 15.36 13.81 -2.15
CA LEU A 49 16.17 12.70 -2.65
C LEU A 49 17.17 12.23 -1.60
N GLY A 50 17.09 10.94 -1.24
CA GLY A 50 18.01 10.34 -0.28
C GLY A 50 17.69 10.64 1.20
N THR A 51 16.58 11.32 1.51
CA THR A 51 16.15 11.53 2.90
C THR A 51 15.80 10.19 3.55
N PRO A 52 16.44 9.80 4.67
CA PRO A 52 16.09 8.59 5.39
C PRO A 52 14.62 8.60 5.82
N ILE A 53 13.94 7.46 5.71
CA ILE A 53 12.60 7.28 6.30
C ILE A 53 12.83 6.91 7.77
N PRO A 54 12.38 7.70 8.77
CA PRO A 54 12.51 7.31 10.16
C PRO A 54 11.51 6.20 10.50
N PHE A 55 11.90 5.34 11.44
CA PHE A 55 11.11 4.25 12.01
C PHE A 55 11.46 4.17 13.50
N ASP A 56 10.49 3.84 14.34
CA ASP A 56 10.66 3.70 15.79
C ASP A 56 10.14 2.33 16.24
N GLY A 57 11.04 1.37 16.44
CA GLY A 57 10.68 0.02 16.87
C GLY A 57 10.05 -0.03 18.27
N THR A 58 10.27 0.98 19.12
CA THR A 58 9.67 1.07 20.46
C THR A 58 8.22 1.50 20.36
N ARG A 59 7.92 2.50 19.52
CA ARG A 59 6.54 2.92 19.21
C ARG A 59 5.77 1.83 18.47
N ALA A 60 6.39 1.14 17.52
CA ALA A 60 5.77 0.00 16.84
C ALA A 60 5.40 -1.13 17.83
N HIS A 61 6.29 -1.47 18.77
CA HIS A 61 6.02 -2.49 19.78
C HIS A 61 4.96 -2.07 20.82
N ALA A 62 4.96 -0.79 21.21
CA ALA A 62 3.91 -0.23 22.06
C ALA A 62 2.53 -0.26 21.38
N GLN A 63 2.45 0.00 20.07
CA GLN A 63 1.23 -0.17 19.29
C GLN A 63 0.85 -1.64 19.10
N LEU A 64 1.84 -2.55 19.06
CA LEU A 64 1.59 -3.99 18.93
C LEU A 64 0.85 -4.54 20.15
N ALA A 65 1.20 -4.05 21.35
CA ALA A 65 0.45 -4.36 22.56
C ALA A 65 -1.04 -3.96 22.43
N THR A 66 -1.34 -2.82 21.82
CA THR A 66 -2.72 -2.37 21.54
C THR A 66 -3.41 -3.25 20.49
N VAL A 67 -2.73 -3.63 19.40
CA VAL A 67 -3.28 -4.52 18.36
C VAL A 67 -3.60 -5.91 18.91
N VAL A 68 -2.70 -6.48 19.71
CA VAL A 68 -2.90 -7.76 20.41
C VAL A 68 -4.03 -7.68 21.44
N ALA A 69 -4.19 -6.53 22.11
CA ALA A 69 -5.27 -6.32 23.08
C ALA A 69 -6.69 -6.25 22.46
N LEU A 70 -6.82 -6.19 21.14
CA LEU A 70 -8.10 -6.36 20.44
C LEU A 70 -8.58 -7.83 20.42
N GLY A 71 -7.70 -8.80 20.72
CA GLY A 71 -7.95 -10.23 20.54
C GLY A 71 -7.67 -10.70 19.09
N PRO A 72 -8.17 -11.89 18.71
CA PRO A 72 -8.04 -12.42 17.34
C PRO A 72 -8.77 -11.53 16.33
N ARG A 73 -8.12 -11.24 15.20
CA ARG A 73 -8.58 -10.30 14.17
C ARG A 73 -8.92 -11.02 12.88
N HIS A 74 -9.56 -12.19 12.98
CA HIS A 74 -9.91 -12.97 11.81
C HIS A 74 -10.87 -12.20 10.86
N PRO A 75 -10.95 -12.58 9.58
CA PRO A 75 -11.83 -11.92 8.61
C PRO A 75 -13.26 -11.79 9.12
N GLY A 76 -13.81 -10.57 9.07
CA GLY A 76 -15.16 -10.24 9.55
C GLY A 76 -15.34 -10.14 11.08
N SER A 77 -14.28 -10.28 11.88
CA SER A 77 -14.35 -10.10 13.34
C SER A 77 -14.58 -8.63 13.76
N PRO A 78 -15.20 -8.36 14.93
CA PRO A 78 -15.28 -7.01 15.49
C PRO A 78 -13.91 -6.39 15.76
N ALA A 79 -12.92 -7.21 16.17
CA ALA A 79 -11.55 -6.79 16.43
C ALA A 79 -10.85 -6.28 15.16
N LEU A 80 -11.02 -6.98 14.03
CA LEU A 80 -10.51 -6.52 12.74
C LEU A 80 -11.21 -5.24 12.25
N ALA A 81 -12.53 -5.13 12.45
CA ALA A 81 -13.26 -3.89 12.14
C ALA A 81 -12.72 -2.69 12.95
N GLN A 82 -12.53 -2.86 14.26
CA GLN A 82 -11.95 -1.83 15.12
C GLN A 82 -10.50 -1.48 14.75
N LEU A 83 -9.70 -2.47 14.33
CA LEU A 83 -8.35 -2.21 13.82
C LEU A 83 -8.39 -1.38 12.53
N LEU A 84 -9.24 -1.75 11.57
CA LEU A 84 -9.41 -1.02 10.31
C LEU A 84 -9.87 0.43 10.54
N ASP A 85 -10.77 0.67 11.49
CA ASP A 85 -11.20 2.01 11.90
C ASP A 85 -10.03 2.81 12.48
N THR A 86 -9.30 2.23 13.44
CA THR A 86 -8.16 2.89 14.12
C THR A 86 -7.04 3.24 13.13
N LEU A 87 -6.65 2.29 12.26
CA LEU A 87 -5.63 2.51 11.24
C LEU A 87 -6.06 3.59 10.23
N GLU A 88 -7.33 3.60 9.82
CA GLU A 88 -7.84 4.61 8.87
C GLU A 88 -7.82 6.02 9.48
N GLU A 89 -8.21 6.19 10.75
CA GLU A 89 -8.09 7.47 11.45
C GLU A 89 -6.63 7.94 11.57
N GLU A 90 -5.70 7.04 11.94
CA GLU A 90 -4.27 7.38 12.03
C GLU A 90 -3.68 7.77 10.66
N LEU A 91 -4.00 7.04 9.59
CA LEU A 91 -3.48 7.30 8.24
C LEU A 91 -4.03 8.60 7.66
N LEU A 92 -5.30 8.92 7.92
CA LEU A 92 -5.90 10.22 7.57
C LEU A 92 -5.23 11.37 8.35
N ALA A 93 -4.95 11.19 9.64
CA ALA A 93 -4.21 12.18 10.44
C ALA A 93 -2.76 12.38 9.95
N LEU A 94 -2.15 11.35 9.37
CA LEU A 94 -0.84 11.42 8.70
C LEU A 94 -0.90 11.98 7.26
N GLY A 95 -2.08 12.37 6.77
CA GLY A 95 -2.25 13.00 5.46
C GLY A 95 -2.29 12.03 4.27
N PHE A 96 -2.42 10.73 4.51
CA PHE A 96 -2.67 9.75 3.44
C PHE A 96 -4.11 9.86 2.94
N LYS A 97 -4.35 9.40 1.70
CA LYS A 97 -5.69 9.18 1.16
C LYS A 97 -6.06 7.72 1.36
N THR A 98 -6.88 7.45 2.37
CA THR A 98 -7.33 6.09 2.68
C THR A 98 -8.52 5.66 1.81
N ARG A 99 -8.73 4.35 1.73
CA ARG A 99 -9.90 3.72 1.11
C ARG A 99 -9.92 2.23 1.47
N ARG A 100 -11.10 1.72 1.82
CA ARG A 100 -11.34 0.28 2.02
C ARG A 100 -11.64 -0.43 0.69
N GLU A 101 -11.06 -1.60 0.49
CA GLU A 101 -11.39 -2.51 -0.62
C GLU A 101 -12.17 -3.71 -0.09
N THR A 102 -13.45 -3.50 0.25
CA THR A 102 -14.35 -4.58 0.68
C THR A 102 -14.79 -5.45 -0.51
N PHE A 103 -14.76 -6.77 -0.36
CA PHE A 103 -15.25 -7.73 -1.34
C PHE A 103 -15.66 -9.06 -0.69
N ASN A 104 -16.60 -9.75 -1.33
CA ASN A 104 -16.96 -11.11 -0.95
C ASN A 104 -16.18 -12.10 -1.83
N ALA A 105 -15.68 -13.18 -1.25
CA ALA A 105 -15.07 -14.29 -1.98
C ALA A 105 -15.71 -15.63 -1.60
N LYS A 106 -15.56 -16.63 -2.48
CA LYS A 106 -15.88 -18.02 -2.15
C LYS A 106 -14.72 -18.64 -1.38
N VAL A 107 -15.05 -19.32 -0.30
CA VAL A 107 -14.13 -19.99 0.60
C VAL A 107 -14.57 -21.45 0.77
N PRO A 108 -13.67 -22.36 1.19
CA PRO A 108 -14.05 -23.66 1.72
C PRO A 108 -15.11 -23.54 2.83
N ILE A 109 -16.00 -24.52 2.91
CA ILE A 109 -16.99 -24.60 4.00
C ILE A 109 -16.29 -25.17 5.24
N THR A 110 -16.27 -24.40 6.32
CA THR A 110 -15.68 -24.77 7.61
C THR A 110 -16.61 -24.37 8.76
N GLN A 111 -16.20 -24.61 10.02
CA GLN A 111 -16.91 -24.08 11.19
C GLN A 111 -16.94 -22.55 11.21
N ALA A 112 -15.90 -21.87 10.74
CA ALA A 112 -15.84 -20.41 10.64
C ALA A 112 -16.64 -19.88 9.44
N THR A 113 -16.77 -20.68 8.37
CA THR A 113 -17.29 -20.27 7.07
C THR A 113 -18.41 -21.20 6.55
N PRO A 114 -19.51 -21.40 7.32
CA PRO A 114 -20.55 -22.38 6.98
C PRO A 114 -21.24 -22.11 5.63
N GLU A 115 -21.38 -20.83 5.25
CA GLU A 115 -22.00 -20.40 3.99
C GLU A 115 -21.08 -20.55 2.75
N GLY A 116 -19.84 -21.03 2.91
CA GLY A 116 -18.87 -21.14 1.80
C GLY A 116 -18.50 -19.79 1.16
N THR A 117 -18.80 -18.69 1.84
CA THR A 117 -18.47 -17.32 1.44
C THR A 117 -17.99 -16.51 2.65
N GLN A 118 -17.08 -15.58 2.40
CA GLN A 118 -16.49 -14.70 3.41
C GLN A 118 -16.37 -13.29 2.82
N THR A 119 -16.58 -12.28 3.67
CA THR A 119 -16.31 -10.87 3.35
C THR A 119 -14.92 -10.50 3.85
N TYR A 120 -14.14 -9.84 3.01
CA TYR A 120 -12.80 -9.35 3.28
C TYR A 120 -12.71 -7.86 2.96
N THR A 121 -11.84 -7.10 3.63
CA THR A 121 -11.64 -5.66 3.49
C THR A 121 -10.17 -5.27 3.68
N ASN A 122 -9.43 -5.10 2.58
CA ASN A 122 -8.12 -4.44 2.66
C ASN A 122 -8.33 -2.97 3.06
N LEU A 123 -7.42 -2.39 3.83
CA LEU A 123 -7.25 -0.94 3.94
C LEU A 123 -6.05 -0.53 3.09
N VAL A 124 -6.22 0.46 2.21
CA VAL A 124 -5.12 1.00 1.40
C VAL A 124 -5.04 2.51 1.57
N ALA A 125 -3.82 3.00 1.76
CA ALA A 125 -3.50 4.40 1.99
C ALA A 125 -2.50 4.90 0.95
N ASP A 126 -2.92 5.87 0.14
CA ASP A 126 -2.15 6.50 -0.92
C ASP A 126 -1.52 7.82 -0.46
N LEU A 127 -0.19 7.90 -0.45
CA LEU A 127 0.58 9.13 -0.26
C LEU A 127 1.07 9.62 -1.64
N PRO A 128 0.55 10.75 -2.16
CA PRO A 128 0.78 11.16 -3.54
C PRO A 128 2.22 11.63 -3.78
N GLY A 129 2.81 11.19 -4.89
CA GLY A 129 4.07 11.73 -5.38
C GLY A 129 3.90 13.10 -6.07
N PRO A 130 4.99 13.70 -6.59
CA PRO A 130 4.98 15.05 -7.16
C PRO A 130 4.03 15.28 -8.34
N THR A 131 3.61 14.22 -9.05
CA THR A 131 2.55 14.29 -10.06
C THR A 131 1.60 13.10 -9.96
N LYS A 132 0.41 13.22 -10.57
CA LYS A 132 -0.58 12.12 -10.64
C LYS A 132 -0.02 10.85 -11.30
N ASP A 133 1.00 11.00 -12.15
CA ASP A 133 1.60 9.92 -12.96
C ASP A 133 2.95 9.44 -12.37
N SER A 134 3.40 9.99 -11.23
CA SER A 134 4.62 9.59 -10.54
C SER A 134 4.68 8.06 -10.35
N PRO A 135 5.87 7.42 -10.49
CA PRO A 135 6.00 6.00 -10.21
C PRO A 135 5.69 5.73 -8.74
N MET A 136 5.25 4.51 -8.44
CA MET A 136 4.76 4.13 -7.13
C MET A 136 5.57 2.96 -6.55
N ILE A 137 5.96 3.05 -5.28
CA ILE A 137 6.32 1.86 -4.50
C ILE A 137 5.08 1.45 -3.70
N LEU A 138 4.75 0.17 -3.74
CA LEU A 138 3.74 -0.42 -2.87
C LEU A 138 4.44 -1.18 -1.75
N VAL A 139 4.06 -0.92 -0.51
CA VAL A 139 4.44 -1.74 0.65
C VAL A 139 3.17 -2.29 1.28
N GLY A 140 3.16 -3.55 1.67
CA GLY A 140 1.99 -4.16 2.30
C GLY A 140 2.33 -5.39 3.14
N GLY A 141 1.29 -6.00 3.68
CA GLY A 141 1.35 -7.14 4.60
C GLY A 141 -0.04 -7.36 5.19
N HIS A 142 -0.31 -8.57 5.66
CA HIS A 142 -1.63 -8.90 6.20
C HIS A 142 -1.84 -8.35 7.61
N ILE A 143 -3.10 -8.24 8.03
CA ILE A 143 -3.47 -7.79 9.38
C ILE A 143 -4.49 -8.71 10.06
N ASP A 144 -5.11 -9.61 9.29
CA ASP A 144 -6.02 -10.62 9.79
C ASP A 144 -5.26 -11.77 10.45
N THR A 145 -5.85 -12.35 11.50
CA THR A 145 -5.32 -13.57 12.15
C THR A 145 -6.03 -14.81 11.61
N LYS A 146 -5.34 -15.95 11.63
CA LYS A 146 -5.98 -17.26 11.46
C LYS A 146 -7.20 -17.43 12.35
N PHE A 147 -8.23 -18.10 11.84
CA PHE A 147 -9.29 -18.61 12.70
C PHE A 147 -8.83 -19.92 13.39
N LEU A 148 -8.27 -19.79 14.59
CA LEU A 148 -7.93 -20.91 15.48
C LEU A 148 -8.76 -20.93 16.78
N GLY A 149 -9.67 -19.98 16.93
CA GLY A 149 -10.45 -19.75 18.15
C GLY A 149 -10.03 -18.45 18.86
N GLU A 150 -10.57 -18.25 20.06
CA GLU A 150 -10.43 -16.99 20.83
C GLU A 150 -9.01 -16.73 21.39
N SER A 151 -8.12 -17.74 21.34
CA SER A 151 -6.79 -17.73 21.96
C SER A 151 -5.65 -17.29 21.04
N PHE A 152 -5.80 -17.43 19.72
CA PHE A 152 -4.76 -17.08 18.75
C PHE A 152 -4.79 -15.57 18.45
N VAL A 153 -3.97 -14.81 19.18
CA VAL A 153 -3.93 -13.34 19.06
C VAL A 153 -3.02 -12.81 17.95
N GLY A 154 -2.25 -13.67 17.27
CA GLY A 154 -1.38 -13.29 16.14
C GLY A 154 -0.48 -12.09 16.46
N ALA A 155 0.39 -12.21 17.46
CA ALA A 155 1.27 -11.09 17.85
C ALA A 155 2.37 -10.83 16.82
N ASN A 156 2.91 -11.86 16.20
CA ASN A 156 3.85 -11.75 15.10
C ASN A 156 3.14 -11.93 13.75
N ASP A 157 2.31 -12.97 13.66
CA ASP A 157 1.49 -13.39 12.51
C ASP A 157 0.37 -12.35 12.28
N GLY A 158 0.49 -11.53 11.22
CA GLY A 158 -0.32 -10.34 10.93
C GLY A 158 -0.14 -9.15 11.88
N GLY A 159 0.09 -9.39 13.18
CA GLY A 159 0.30 -8.34 14.18
C GLY A 159 1.54 -7.49 13.92
N SER A 160 2.69 -8.12 13.62
CA SER A 160 3.94 -7.42 13.35
C SER A 160 3.87 -6.57 12.07
N SER A 161 3.26 -7.14 11.05
CA SER A 161 2.99 -6.57 9.73
C SER A 161 2.13 -5.31 9.85
N THR A 162 1.05 -5.37 10.66
CA THR A 162 0.22 -4.23 11.03
C THR A 162 1.05 -3.05 11.53
N VAL A 163 1.91 -3.27 12.54
CA VAL A 163 2.65 -2.16 13.19
C VAL A 163 3.81 -1.65 12.36
N ALA A 164 4.47 -2.50 11.56
CA ALA A 164 5.51 -2.07 10.64
C ALA A 164 4.96 -1.15 9.53
N LEU A 165 3.76 -1.44 9.01
CA LEU A 165 3.14 -0.66 7.94
C LEU A 165 2.68 0.73 8.39
N ILE A 166 2.05 0.84 9.56
CA ILE A 166 1.64 2.15 10.12
C ILE A 166 2.84 2.97 10.61
N GLU A 167 3.89 2.33 11.15
CA GLU A 167 5.12 3.03 11.53
C GLU A 167 5.90 3.51 10.31
N LEU A 168 5.98 2.71 9.24
CA LEU A 168 6.47 3.15 7.94
C LEU A 168 5.65 4.35 7.40
N ALA A 169 4.32 4.34 7.57
CA ALA A 169 3.48 5.45 7.14
C ALA A 169 3.82 6.76 7.86
N ARG A 170 4.10 6.72 9.17
CA ARG A 170 4.61 7.89 9.94
C ARG A 170 5.94 8.38 9.40
N GLY A 171 6.85 7.46 9.07
CA GLY A 171 8.12 7.78 8.43
C GLY A 171 7.98 8.46 7.07
N LEU A 172 7.06 7.96 6.23
CA LEU A 172 6.80 8.51 4.89
C LEU A 172 6.10 9.88 4.94
N ALA A 173 5.19 10.10 5.89
CA ALA A 173 4.51 11.39 6.10
C ALA A 173 5.48 12.47 6.61
N SER A 174 6.30 12.14 7.62
CA SER A 174 7.27 13.06 8.23
C SER A 174 8.45 13.47 7.31
N THR A 175 8.54 12.91 6.10
CA THR A 175 9.65 13.13 5.16
C THR A 175 9.22 13.50 3.74
N GLN A 176 8.08 14.19 3.62
CA GLN A 176 7.63 14.80 2.36
C GLN A 176 8.41 16.09 2.02
N PRO A 177 8.55 16.46 0.72
CA PRO A 177 8.03 15.78 -0.47
C PRO A 177 8.94 14.64 -0.97
N ARG A 178 8.37 13.45 -1.16
CA ARG A 178 9.07 12.29 -1.75
C ARG A 178 9.15 12.37 -3.28
N ALA A 179 10.04 11.60 -3.90
CA ALA A 179 10.19 11.57 -5.36
C ALA A 179 9.14 10.67 -6.03
N LEU A 180 8.74 9.62 -5.33
CA LEU A 180 7.75 8.63 -5.76
C LEU A 180 6.42 8.82 -5.03
N ALA A 181 5.35 8.28 -5.60
CA ALA A 181 4.14 7.98 -4.85
C ALA A 181 4.39 6.74 -3.98
N TRP A 182 3.70 6.67 -2.85
CA TRP A 182 3.77 5.52 -1.94
C TRP A 182 2.38 5.01 -1.65
N ARG A 183 2.18 3.70 -1.73
CA ARG A 183 0.97 3.03 -1.28
C ARG A 183 1.31 2.08 -0.15
N VAL A 184 0.64 2.24 0.99
CA VAL A 184 0.66 1.28 2.10
C VAL A 184 -0.64 0.47 2.00
N VAL A 185 -0.55 -0.86 2.07
CA VAL A 185 -1.73 -1.75 2.02
C VAL A 185 -1.71 -2.75 3.17
N PHE A 186 -2.76 -2.72 3.97
CA PHE A 186 -3.05 -3.68 5.02
C PHE A 186 -4.03 -4.69 4.40
N PHE A 187 -3.55 -5.92 4.15
CA PHE A 187 -4.36 -6.97 3.51
C PHE A 187 -5.24 -7.70 4.52
N ASP A 188 -6.43 -8.11 4.08
CA ASP A 188 -7.36 -8.95 4.85
C ASP A 188 -7.66 -10.23 4.05
N GLY A 189 -7.62 -11.36 4.74
CA GLY A 189 -7.76 -12.69 4.16
C GLY A 189 -6.50 -13.17 3.51
N GLU A 190 -5.32 -12.81 4.00
CA GLU A 190 -4.16 -13.67 3.74
C GLU A 190 -4.52 -15.08 4.19
N GLU A 191 -5.02 -15.20 5.42
CA GLU A 191 -5.03 -16.48 6.07
C GLU A 191 -6.06 -17.47 5.50
N ALA A 192 -5.62 -18.71 5.38
CA ALA A 192 -6.46 -19.82 4.93
C ALA A 192 -7.50 -20.17 5.99
N VAL A 193 -8.74 -20.38 5.56
CA VAL A 193 -9.84 -20.78 6.46
C VAL A 193 -9.72 -22.26 6.87
N ASN A 194 -8.98 -23.05 6.08
CA ASN A 194 -8.45 -24.34 6.54
C ASN A 194 -7.13 -24.15 7.30
N PHE A 195 -6.83 -25.12 8.18
CA PHE A 195 -5.54 -25.16 8.88
C PHE A 195 -4.32 -25.17 7.94
N THR A 196 -4.45 -25.77 6.75
CA THR A 196 -3.44 -25.73 5.68
C THR A 196 -4.00 -25.09 4.42
N TRP A 197 -3.14 -24.38 3.69
CA TRP A 197 -3.50 -23.75 2.42
C TRP A 197 -3.89 -24.78 1.35
N LEU A 198 -5.16 -24.75 0.92
CA LEU A 198 -5.67 -25.68 -0.09
C LEU A 198 -6.11 -24.94 -1.37
N GLY A 199 -5.26 -25.00 -2.39
CA GLY A 199 -5.53 -24.45 -3.72
C GLY A 199 -5.59 -22.92 -3.73
N LYS A 200 -6.80 -22.35 -3.55
CA LYS A 200 -7.06 -20.91 -3.57
C LYS A 200 -7.49 -20.34 -2.22
N ASP A 201 -7.48 -21.17 -1.17
CA ASP A 201 -7.66 -20.77 0.22
C ASP A 201 -6.32 -20.26 0.80
N ASN A 202 -6.12 -18.94 0.68
CA ASN A 202 -4.93 -18.11 0.99
C ASN A 202 -5.07 -16.72 0.33
N THR A 203 -4.24 -15.72 0.67
CA THR A 203 -3.96 -14.49 -0.12
C THR A 203 -5.17 -13.75 -0.75
N TYR A 204 -6.37 -13.82 -0.17
CA TYR A 204 -7.58 -13.21 -0.73
C TYR A 204 -7.42 -11.70 -0.93
N GLY A 205 -6.85 -11.00 0.06
CA GLY A 205 -6.61 -9.56 0.07
C GLY A 205 -5.65 -9.07 -1.01
N SER A 206 -4.40 -9.55 -1.03
CA SER A 206 -3.43 -9.15 -2.05
C SER A 206 -3.85 -9.55 -3.46
N ARG A 207 -4.42 -10.76 -3.67
CA ARG A 207 -4.94 -11.17 -4.99
C ARG A 207 -6.06 -10.24 -5.43
N ARG A 208 -6.91 -9.72 -4.53
CA ARG A 208 -7.86 -8.66 -4.89
C ARG A 208 -7.12 -7.41 -5.35
N HIS A 209 -6.19 -6.90 -4.54
CA HIS A 209 -5.48 -5.65 -4.82
C HIS A 209 -4.71 -5.69 -6.14
N ALA A 210 -3.91 -6.73 -6.36
CA ALA A 210 -3.12 -6.94 -7.57
C ALA A 210 -3.99 -6.99 -8.85
N ARG A 211 -5.13 -7.67 -8.80
CA ARG A 211 -6.09 -7.69 -9.93
C ARG A 211 -6.75 -6.33 -10.17
N GLU A 212 -7.01 -5.57 -9.12
CA GLU A 212 -7.60 -4.22 -9.25
C GLU A 212 -6.58 -3.20 -9.79
N LEU A 213 -5.30 -3.28 -9.38
CA LEU A 213 -4.20 -2.49 -9.96
C LEU A 213 -4.15 -2.66 -11.50
N TYR A 214 -4.13 -3.90 -11.97
CA TYR A 214 -4.09 -4.24 -13.40
C TYR A 214 -5.34 -3.75 -14.15
N LYS A 215 -6.55 -3.99 -13.63
CA LYS A 215 -7.80 -3.53 -14.26
C LYS A 215 -7.87 -2.01 -14.43
N ARG A 216 -7.27 -1.25 -13.50
CA ARG A 216 -7.30 0.21 -13.47
C ARG A 216 -6.14 0.85 -14.25
N GLY A 217 -5.15 0.07 -14.68
CA GLY A 217 -3.93 0.58 -15.29
C GLY A 217 -2.95 1.21 -14.29
N GLU A 218 -3.16 1.01 -12.98
CA GLU A 218 -2.29 1.49 -11.91
C GLU A 218 -0.97 0.68 -11.85
N ASP A 219 -1.01 -0.59 -12.29
CA ASP A 219 0.14 -1.48 -12.50
C ASP A 219 1.29 -0.79 -13.25
N LYS A 220 0.97 -0.02 -14.30
CA LYS A 220 1.95 0.68 -15.15
C LYS A 220 2.77 1.73 -14.41
N ARG A 221 2.30 2.20 -13.25
CA ARG A 221 3.00 3.14 -12.36
C ARG A 221 3.78 2.46 -11.26
N VAL A 222 3.40 1.24 -10.84
CA VAL A 222 4.16 0.45 -9.86
C VAL A 222 5.60 0.27 -10.38
N GLY A 223 6.57 0.53 -9.51
CA GLY A 223 8.00 0.30 -9.75
C GLY A 223 8.51 -0.95 -9.03
N ALA A 224 7.90 -1.27 -7.89
CA ALA A 224 8.15 -2.47 -7.10
C ALA A 224 7.02 -2.67 -6.07
N VAL A 225 6.87 -3.91 -5.60
CA VAL A 225 6.06 -4.28 -4.43
C VAL A 225 6.98 -4.87 -3.35
N VAL A 226 6.72 -4.53 -2.09
CA VAL A 226 7.39 -5.08 -0.91
C VAL A 226 6.30 -5.59 0.04
N VAL A 227 6.32 -6.89 0.34
CA VAL A 227 5.52 -7.48 1.42
C VAL A 227 6.40 -7.61 2.66
N VAL A 228 5.80 -7.47 3.84
CA VAL A 228 6.44 -7.63 5.14
C VAL A 228 5.59 -8.57 6.00
N ASP A 229 6.22 -9.57 6.61
CA ASP A 229 5.47 -10.54 7.43
C ASP A 229 6.27 -11.18 8.58
N MET A 230 5.61 -11.50 9.70
CA MET A 230 6.20 -12.16 10.88
C MET A 230 7.51 -11.51 11.40
N ILE A 231 7.65 -10.18 11.28
CA ILE A 231 8.92 -9.44 11.41
C ILE A 231 9.36 -9.08 12.85
N ALA A 232 8.64 -9.53 13.88
CA ALA A 232 8.84 -9.08 15.27
C ALA A 232 9.47 -10.10 16.23
N ASP A 233 9.77 -11.34 15.81
CA ASP A 233 10.41 -12.38 16.65
C ASP A 233 11.62 -11.84 17.43
N MET A 234 11.73 -12.15 18.72
CA MET A 234 12.90 -11.89 19.55
C MET A 234 14.24 -12.35 18.92
N ASP A 235 14.28 -13.39 18.07
CA ASP A 235 15.49 -13.86 17.37
C ASP A 235 15.50 -13.62 15.84
N LEU A 236 14.74 -12.63 15.35
CA LEU A 236 14.54 -12.23 13.94
C LEU A 236 15.62 -12.70 12.92
N GLN A 237 15.22 -13.59 11.99
CA GLN A 237 15.98 -14.15 10.87
C GLN A 237 15.22 -14.06 9.52
N LEU A 238 15.28 -12.92 8.83
CA LEU A 238 14.60 -12.75 7.53
C LEU A 238 15.00 -13.82 6.51
N THR A 239 14.00 -14.44 5.88
CA THR A 239 14.09 -15.65 5.07
C THR A 239 14.64 -15.37 3.69
N TRP A 240 15.58 -16.19 3.19
CA TRP A 240 15.94 -16.16 1.77
C TRP A 240 14.84 -16.88 0.98
N ASP A 241 13.76 -16.16 0.67
CA ASP A 241 12.78 -16.59 -0.31
C ASP A 241 13.37 -16.51 -1.73
N ASP A 242 13.10 -17.51 -2.56
CA ASP A 242 13.50 -17.58 -3.97
C ASP A 242 12.41 -17.18 -4.97
N TYR A 243 11.12 -17.14 -4.60
CA TYR A 243 10.07 -16.66 -5.50
C TYR A 243 10.15 -15.14 -5.69
N SER A 244 10.46 -14.42 -4.61
CA SER A 244 10.81 -13.01 -4.55
C SER A 244 11.78 -12.58 -5.63
N THR A 245 11.49 -11.44 -6.25
CA THR A 245 12.26 -10.89 -7.36
C THR A 245 13.69 -10.63 -6.92
N LYS A 246 14.64 -11.33 -7.56
CA LYS A 246 16.05 -11.40 -7.14
C LYS A 246 16.69 -10.05 -6.80
N TRP A 247 16.48 -9.01 -7.61
CA TRP A 247 17.12 -7.70 -7.38
C TRP A 247 16.50 -6.93 -6.21
N LEU A 248 15.20 -7.11 -5.94
CA LEU A 248 14.54 -6.55 -4.77
C LEU A 248 15.09 -7.18 -3.49
N ARG A 249 15.14 -8.52 -3.41
CA ARG A 249 15.79 -9.24 -2.30
C ARG A 249 17.25 -8.79 -2.11
N GLN A 250 17.99 -8.61 -3.21
CA GLN A 250 19.37 -8.11 -3.15
C GLN A 250 19.49 -6.69 -2.57
N ILE A 251 18.50 -5.80 -2.76
CA ILE A 251 18.48 -4.47 -2.13
C ILE A 251 18.40 -4.62 -0.60
N PHE A 252 17.42 -5.36 -0.07
CA PHE A 252 17.24 -5.50 1.38
C PHE A 252 18.38 -6.28 2.07
N TRP A 253 18.94 -7.30 1.41
CA TRP A 253 20.12 -8.00 1.92
C TRP A 253 21.39 -7.12 1.91
N THR A 254 21.53 -6.22 0.94
CA THR A 254 22.63 -5.24 0.92
C THR A 254 22.43 -4.18 2.00
N ALA A 255 21.20 -3.67 2.16
CA ALA A 255 20.84 -2.76 3.25
C ALA A 255 21.17 -3.35 4.64
N ALA A 256 20.78 -4.60 4.91
CA ALA A 256 21.11 -5.29 6.14
C ALA A 256 22.62 -5.44 6.34
N LYS A 257 23.37 -5.78 5.28
CA LYS A 257 24.83 -5.88 5.34
C LYS A 257 25.50 -4.54 5.66
N ASP A 258 25.11 -3.47 4.97
CA ASP A 258 25.73 -2.14 5.10
C ASP A 258 25.41 -1.49 6.46
N LEU A 259 24.29 -1.87 7.09
CA LEU A 259 23.92 -1.49 8.47
C LEU A 259 24.63 -2.31 9.56
N GLY A 260 25.43 -3.32 9.20
CA GLY A 260 26.03 -4.28 10.13
C GLY A 260 25.05 -5.34 10.67
N LEU A 261 23.83 -5.39 10.13
CA LEU A 261 22.72 -6.26 10.54
C LEU A 261 22.68 -7.59 9.75
N ALA A 262 23.76 -7.96 9.05
CA ALA A 262 23.87 -9.18 8.24
C ALA A 262 23.56 -10.50 8.98
N LYS A 263 23.53 -10.49 10.31
CA LYS A 263 23.16 -11.64 11.15
C LYS A 263 21.63 -11.88 11.26
N HIS A 264 20.81 -10.97 10.74
CA HIS A 264 19.34 -11.04 10.75
C HIS A 264 18.74 -11.35 9.36
N VAL A 265 19.58 -11.74 8.40
CA VAL A 265 19.16 -12.08 7.04
C VAL A 265 19.79 -13.40 6.63
N ALA A 266 18.97 -14.35 6.18
CA ALA A 266 19.42 -15.70 5.88
C ALA A 266 20.46 -15.73 4.75
N SER A 267 21.45 -16.61 4.89
CA SER A 267 22.45 -16.83 3.84
C SER A 267 21.79 -17.37 2.57
N ALA A 268 22.29 -16.95 1.39
CA ALA A 268 21.89 -17.48 0.08
C ALA A 268 22.12 -19.00 -0.11
N ARG A 269 22.65 -19.69 0.90
CA ARG A 269 22.77 -21.17 0.99
C ARG A 269 21.55 -21.83 1.66
N LYS A 270 20.80 -21.09 2.50
CA LYS A 270 19.58 -21.54 3.21
C LYS A 270 18.36 -20.96 2.48
N ARG A 271 18.08 -21.51 1.30
CA ARG A 271 17.05 -21.02 0.36
C ARG A 271 15.70 -21.67 0.65
N THR A 272 14.63 -20.90 0.58
CA THR A 272 13.24 -21.30 0.83
C THR A 272 12.35 -20.86 -0.33
N LEU A 273 11.17 -21.46 -0.46
CA LEU A 273 10.12 -21.07 -1.41
C LEU A 273 8.88 -20.68 -0.61
N VAL A 274 8.67 -19.37 -0.40
CA VAL A 274 7.60 -18.85 0.46
C VAL A 274 6.33 -18.64 -0.36
N LYS A 275 5.20 -19.13 0.16
CA LYS A 275 3.89 -18.79 -0.38
C LYS A 275 3.28 -17.76 0.55
N ASP A 276 3.03 -16.58 0.00
CA ASP A 276 2.65 -15.36 0.70
C ASP A 276 1.99 -14.41 -0.35
N ASP A 277 1.35 -13.34 0.14
CA ASP A 277 0.72 -12.25 -0.61
C ASP A 277 1.60 -11.64 -1.73
N HIS A 278 2.94 -11.70 -1.66
CA HIS A 278 3.80 -11.19 -2.73
C HIS A 278 3.60 -11.94 -4.06
N LEU A 279 3.23 -13.22 -4.02
CA LEU A 279 2.98 -14.04 -5.22
C LEU A 279 1.85 -13.45 -6.06
N SER A 280 0.84 -12.85 -5.43
CA SER A 280 -0.31 -12.20 -6.08
C SER A 280 0.09 -11.08 -7.03
N PHE A 281 1.21 -10.43 -6.75
CA PHE A 281 1.76 -9.34 -7.56
C PHE A 281 2.64 -9.88 -8.69
N LEU A 282 3.40 -10.95 -8.44
CA LEU A 282 4.14 -11.68 -9.48
C LEU A 282 3.16 -12.25 -10.54
N ASP A 283 2.02 -12.79 -10.11
CA ASP A 283 0.93 -13.34 -10.95
C ASP A 283 0.35 -12.32 -11.96
N VAL A 284 0.46 -11.01 -11.67
CA VAL A 284 0.04 -9.92 -12.58
C VAL A 284 1.23 -9.20 -13.23
N GLY A 285 2.45 -9.74 -13.11
CA GLY A 285 3.66 -9.23 -13.76
C GLY A 285 4.34 -8.04 -13.04
N LEU A 286 4.02 -7.80 -11.77
CA LEU A 286 4.65 -6.76 -10.95
C LEU A 286 5.85 -7.35 -10.19
N GLU A 287 7.00 -6.67 -10.24
CA GLU A 287 8.21 -7.09 -9.51
C GLU A 287 7.97 -6.94 -7.99
N ALA A 288 7.88 -8.07 -7.28
CA ALA A 288 7.59 -8.13 -5.84
C ALA A 288 8.69 -8.84 -5.04
N VAL A 289 8.81 -8.53 -3.75
CA VAL A 289 9.63 -9.23 -2.75
C VAL A 289 8.83 -9.37 -1.47
N ASP A 290 9.09 -10.45 -0.75
CA ASP A 290 8.65 -10.70 0.62
C ASP A 290 9.84 -10.62 1.59
N LEU A 291 9.58 -10.12 2.79
CA LEU A 291 10.53 -9.87 3.88
C LEU A 291 10.03 -10.54 5.17
N ILE A 292 9.86 -11.87 5.11
CA ILE A 292 9.31 -12.71 6.17
C ILE A 292 10.36 -13.35 7.10
N ASP A 293 10.06 -13.52 8.38
CA ASP A 293 10.74 -14.53 9.22
C ASP A 293 9.89 -15.80 9.38
N LEU A 294 10.22 -16.81 8.59
CA LEU A 294 9.55 -18.10 8.67
C LEU A 294 10.11 -19.02 9.76
N ASP A 295 11.23 -18.73 10.41
CA ASP A 295 11.79 -19.55 11.49
C ASP A 295 11.40 -19.01 12.88
N TYR A 296 10.16 -18.53 13.01
CA TYR A 296 9.61 -17.89 14.20
C TYR A 296 9.66 -18.81 15.46
N GLY A 297 10.47 -18.43 16.45
CA GLY A 297 10.79 -19.25 17.61
C GLY A 297 11.88 -20.31 17.36
N GLY A 298 12.68 -20.11 16.31
CA GLY A 298 13.73 -21.02 15.83
C GLY A 298 13.24 -22.00 14.74
N PRO A 299 14.14 -22.82 14.17
CA PRO A 299 13.87 -23.63 12.96
C PRO A 299 12.76 -24.70 13.05
N MET A 300 12.19 -24.93 14.24
CA MET A 300 11.00 -25.78 14.43
C MET A 300 9.67 -25.00 14.39
N ARG A 301 9.73 -23.67 14.28
CA ARG A 301 8.59 -22.76 14.08
C ARG A 301 7.50 -22.89 15.16
N PRO A 302 7.86 -23.03 16.46
CA PRO A 302 6.94 -23.47 17.50
C PRO A 302 5.80 -22.48 17.82
N TYR A 303 5.82 -21.26 17.27
CA TYR A 303 4.82 -20.22 17.56
C TYR A 303 3.94 -19.87 16.34
N TRP A 304 4.27 -20.34 15.13
CA TRP A 304 3.46 -20.09 13.93
C TRP A 304 2.17 -20.93 13.95
N HIS A 305 1.02 -20.31 13.64
CA HIS A 305 -0.32 -20.91 13.77
C HIS A 305 -0.58 -21.56 15.16
N ASP A 306 -0.07 -20.99 16.26
CA ASP A 306 -0.17 -21.55 17.62
C ASP A 306 -0.52 -20.46 18.64
N ASP A 307 -1.31 -20.79 19.67
CA ASP A 307 -1.73 -19.86 20.74
C ASP A 307 -0.56 -19.20 21.50
N ARG A 308 0.67 -19.69 21.31
CA ARG A 308 1.91 -19.09 21.82
C ARG A 308 2.42 -17.91 20.97
N ASP A 309 1.76 -17.53 19.87
CA ASP A 309 2.04 -16.26 19.18
C ASP A 309 1.51 -15.05 19.98
N THR A 310 2.24 -14.75 21.05
CA THR A 310 1.89 -13.76 22.07
C THR A 310 2.94 -12.66 22.15
N LEU A 311 2.58 -11.51 22.74
CA LEU A 311 3.45 -10.33 22.78
C LEU A 311 4.84 -10.60 23.41
N ASP A 312 4.96 -11.55 24.35
CA ASP A 312 6.23 -11.97 24.96
C ASP A 312 7.14 -12.83 24.04
N LYS A 313 6.71 -13.13 22.81
CA LYS A 313 7.54 -13.70 21.73
C LYS A 313 8.06 -12.64 20.75
N THR A 314 7.67 -11.38 20.94
CA THR A 314 8.02 -10.26 20.05
C THR A 314 8.95 -9.26 20.75
N SER A 315 9.72 -8.46 20.00
CA SER A 315 10.51 -7.39 20.61
C SER A 315 10.58 -6.08 19.82
N ALA A 316 10.63 -4.97 20.56
CA ALA A 316 10.96 -3.64 20.04
C ALA A 316 12.34 -3.58 19.35
N ALA A 317 13.31 -4.38 19.80
CA ALA A 317 14.64 -4.44 19.20
C ALA A 317 14.63 -5.15 17.84
N SER A 318 13.73 -6.13 17.65
CA SER A 318 13.47 -6.82 16.39
C SER A 318 12.75 -5.90 15.41
N LEU A 319 11.69 -5.23 15.87
CA LEU A 319 10.98 -4.20 15.10
C LEU A 319 11.90 -3.05 14.67
N GLU A 320 12.79 -2.57 15.54
CA GLU A 320 13.80 -1.55 15.21
C GLU A 320 14.83 -2.08 14.19
N THR A 321 15.30 -3.32 14.37
CA THR A 321 16.23 -3.98 13.44
C THR A 321 15.61 -4.15 12.05
N PHE A 322 14.38 -4.65 12.00
CA PHE A 322 13.61 -4.77 10.76
C PHE A 322 13.36 -3.41 10.12
N GLY A 323 12.85 -2.44 10.88
CA GLY A 323 12.55 -1.09 10.43
C GLY A 323 13.76 -0.38 9.82
N ARG A 324 14.95 -0.55 10.40
CA ARG A 324 16.21 -0.06 9.83
C ARG A 324 16.59 -0.74 8.50
N ILE A 325 16.42 -2.07 8.39
CA ILE A 325 16.66 -2.81 7.13
C ILE A 325 15.66 -2.37 6.05
N LEU A 326 14.37 -2.32 6.39
CA LEU A 326 13.27 -1.92 5.53
C LEU A 326 13.49 -0.48 5.01
N THR A 327 13.65 0.51 5.89
CA THR A 327 13.76 1.92 5.49
C THR A 327 15.03 2.20 4.68
N LYS A 328 16.17 1.58 4.99
CA LYS A 328 17.39 1.66 4.17
C LYS A 328 17.18 1.01 2.80
N GLY A 329 16.56 -0.18 2.73
CA GLY A 329 16.26 -0.85 1.46
C GLY A 329 15.26 -0.08 0.61
N LEU A 330 14.21 0.49 1.20
CA LEU A 330 13.24 1.35 0.54
C LEU A 330 13.86 2.63 -0.03
N LEU A 331 14.92 3.16 0.61
CA LEU A 331 15.65 4.33 0.10
C LEU A 331 16.48 4.02 -1.16
N GLU A 332 17.18 2.88 -1.17
CA GLU A 332 17.88 2.38 -2.36
C GLU A 332 16.88 2.01 -3.47
N LEU A 333 15.70 1.49 -3.10
CA LEU A 333 14.61 1.19 -4.02
C LEU A 333 13.99 2.45 -4.65
N GLU A 334 13.81 3.53 -3.89
CA GLU A 334 13.38 4.84 -4.41
C GLU A 334 14.38 5.36 -5.47
N ALA A 335 15.68 5.17 -5.26
CA ALA A 335 16.71 5.53 -6.24
C ALA A 335 16.73 4.60 -7.48
N GLU A 336 16.60 3.28 -7.30
CA GLU A 336 16.62 2.30 -8.39
C GLU A 336 15.37 2.39 -9.27
N VAL A 337 14.17 2.59 -8.70
CA VAL A 337 12.93 2.80 -9.47
C VAL A 337 13.03 4.07 -10.32
N GLN A 338 13.57 5.17 -9.79
CA GLN A 338 13.86 6.36 -10.59
C GLN A 338 14.87 6.10 -11.70
N ARG A 339 15.96 5.38 -11.41
CA ARG A 339 16.99 5.03 -12.41
C ARG A 339 16.42 4.19 -13.55
N ARG A 340 15.59 3.19 -13.24
CA ARG A 340 14.86 2.39 -14.23
C ARG A 340 13.92 3.23 -15.08
N ARG A 341 13.21 4.20 -14.49
CA ARG A 341 12.27 5.09 -15.20
C ARG A 341 12.97 6.10 -16.12
N ARG A 342 14.20 6.54 -15.81
CA ARG A 342 15.02 7.39 -16.70
C ARG A 342 15.62 6.64 -17.90
N ASN A 343 15.57 5.31 -17.90
CA ASN A 343 16.18 4.43 -18.90
C ASN A 343 15.13 3.64 -19.72
N ARG A 344 13.88 4.12 -19.78
CA ARG A 344 12.75 3.56 -20.56
C ARG A 344 12.19 4.63 -21.49
#